data_AF-A0AAV6K5I4-F1
#
_entry.id   AF-A0AAV6K5I4-F1
#
_cell.length_a   1.000
_cell.length_b   1.000
_cell.length_c   1.000
_cell.angle_alpha   90.00
_cell.angle_beta   90.00
_cell.angle_gamma   90.00
#
_symmetry.space_group_name_H-M   'P 1'
#
loop_
_entity.id
_entity.type
_entity.pdbx_description
1 polymer ?
#
loop_
_entity_poly.entity_id
_entity_poly.type
_entity_poly.pdbx_seq_one_letter_code
_entity_poly.pdbx_strand_id
1 'polypeptide(L)'
;METSIASSPSIDKQEIVDPSIHHDLESENHTMEVEKQVTDVVVTEQKPQQEVFSSDEALVDWIRKYIEEIIDVKRDGNCGYQAIAVALGHDENEWTNIRKILFMELEHYFSLYEGTCGDKELAKELRHKLNFYRSPAPKDRWMIMPEMGHLIASVFQVVVVFLSNHQCLTFLPLRYPPLPLESRRLIALGHVNGDHFVMVHLRLNSPIPPIARNWYIHHYSFADGWDTQYSKKIEEFKNIVGKDVATTDIIELD
;
A
#
# COMPACT_ATOMS: atom_id res chain seq x y z
N MET A 1 -32.05 26.56 -50.21
CA MET A 1 -30.78 26.10 -50.78
C MET A 1 -30.00 25.44 -49.65
N GLU A 2 -30.56 24.41 -49.01
CA GLU A 2 -30.66 23.01 -49.51
C GLU A 2 -29.30 22.33 -49.37
N THR A 3 -29.05 21.59 -48.29
CA THR A 3 -29.48 20.21 -48.03
C THR A 3 -29.03 19.21 -49.09
N SER A 4 -28.19 18.26 -48.68
CA SER A 4 -28.33 16.89 -49.16
C SER A 4 -27.92 15.90 -48.08
N ILE A 5 -28.74 14.86 -47.94
CA ILE A 5 -28.60 13.73 -47.02
C ILE A 5 -28.53 12.48 -47.91
N ALA A 6 -27.57 11.60 -47.67
CA ALA A 6 -27.66 10.19 -48.02
C ALA A 6 -26.52 9.42 -47.31
N SER A 7 -26.63 8.16 -46.91
CA SER A 7 -27.70 7.23 -46.54
C SER A 7 -27.00 5.87 -46.46
N SER A 8 -27.13 5.16 -45.35
CA SER A 8 -26.61 3.78 -45.24
C SER A 8 -27.49 2.80 -46.03
N PRO A 9 -26.93 1.70 -46.57
CA PRO A 9 -27.67 0.49 -46.86
C PRO A 9 -27.52 -0.53 -45.71
N SER A 10 -28.62 -1.20 -45.38
CA SER A 10 -28.69 -2.31 -44.42
C SER A 10 -29.52 -3.45 -45.05
N ILE A 11 -28.87 -4.59 -45.28
CA ILE A 11 -29.43 -5.88 -45.76
C ILE A 11 -28.40 -6.95 -45.35
N ASP A 12 -28.71 -8.20 -44.98
CA ASP A 12 -29.81 -8.79 -44.18
C ASP A 12 -29.28 -10.17 -43.71
N LYS A 13 -30.02 -10.87 -42.86
CA LYS A 13 -29.65 -12.14 -42.22
C LYS A 13 -29.29 -13.25 -43.20
N GLN A 14 -28.38 -14.13 -42.78
CA GLN A 14 -28.58 -15.56 -43.02
C GLN A 14 -28.06 -16.43 -41.87
N GLU A 15 -28.82 -17.49 -41.63
CA GLU A 15 -28.79 -18.40 -40.49
C GLU A 15 -28.20 -19.72 -40.97
N ILE A 16 -27.21 -20.27 -40.27
CA ILE A 16 -26.72 -21.64 -40.52
C ILE A 16 -26.61 -22.36 -39.18
N VAL A 17 -27.63 -23.18 -38.91
CA VAL A 17 -27.60 -24.28 -37.94
C VAL A 17 -27.31 -25.55 -38.74
N ASP A 18 -26.35 -26.36 -38.32
CA ASP A 18 -26.16 -27.72 -38.85
C ASP A 18 -26.17 -28.74 -37.70
N PRO A 19 -27.24 -29.56 -37.57
CA PRO A 19 -27.37 -30.58 -36.54
C PRO A 19 -27.10 -32.00 -37.08
N SER A 20 -26.19 -32.71 -36.42
CA SER A 20 -25.99 -34.15 -36.60
C SER A 20 -25.55 -34.77 -35.27
N ILE A 21 -26.05 -35.87 -34.73
CA ILE A 21 -27.24 -36.74 -34.85
C ILE A 21 -27.05 -37.77 -33.70
N HIS A 22 -28.11 -38.26 -33.05
CA HIS A 22 -28.04 -39.29 -31.98
C HIS A 22 -28.04 -40.73 -32.55
N HIS A 23 -27.32 -41.66 -31.88
CA HIS A 23 -27.49 -43.13 -31.71
C HIS A 23 -26.20 -43.64 -31.00
N ASP A 24 -26.14 -44.63 -30.08
CA ASP A 24 -27.11 -45.46 -29.34
C ASP A 24 -26.55 -45.69 -27.90
N LEU A 25 -27.35 -45.82 -26.83
CA LEU A 25 -27.99 -47.03 -26.27
C LEU A 25 -27.07 -48.25 -25.99
N GLU A 26 -26.89 -48.54 -24.68
CA GLU A 26 -26.75 -49.86 -24.00
C GLU A 26 -25.62 -50.83 -24.48
N SER A 27 -24.87 -51.56 -23.64
CA SER A 27 -24.92 -51.94 -22.21
C SER A 27 -23.47 -52.26 -21.73
N GLU A 28 -23.15 -52.51 -20.46
CA GLU A 28 -23.26 -53.82 -19.78
C GLU A 28 -23.17 -53.65 -18.24
N ASN A 29 -23.87 -54.53 -17.51
CA ASN A 29 -23.78 -54.64 -16.04
C ASN A 29 -22.59 -55.50 -15.60
N HIS A 30 -21.91 -55.10 -14.52
CA HIS A 30 -21.41 -56.10 -13.57
C HIS A 30 -21.58 -55.66 -12.12
N THR A 31 -22.46 -56.37 -11.41
CA THR A 31 -22.76 -56.17 -10.00
C THR A 31 -21.72 -56.87 -9.13
N MET A 32 -21.12 -56.14 -8.19
CA MET A 32 -20.65 -56.71 -6.93
C MET A 32 -21.04 -55.78 -5.79
N GLU A 33 -22.14 -56.11 -5.11
CA GLU A 33 -22.52 -55.48 -3.86
C GLU A 33 -21.53 -55.88 -2.78
N VAL A 34 -20.91 -54.89 -2.13
CA VAL A 34 -20.29 -55.04 -0.82
C VAL A 34 -20.82 -53.92 0.04
N GLU A 35 -21.90 -54.21 0.77
CA GLU A 35 -22.39 -53.31 1.82
C GLU A 35 -21.27 -53.07 2.84
N LYS A 36 -20.80 -51.82 2.90
CA LYS A 36 -19.98 -51.37 4.01
C LYS A 36 -20.63 -50.13 4.61
N GLN A 37 -21.31 -50.34 5.72
CA GLN A 37 -21.79 -49.23 6.55
C GLN A 37 -20.60 -48.37 6.93
N VAL A 38 -20.53 -47.16 6.36
CA VAL A 38 -19.63 -46.11 6.78
C VAL A 38 -20.50 -44.93 7.17
N THR A 39 -20.41 -44.58 8.45
CA THR A 39 -21.09 -43.42 9.03
C THR A 39 -20.74 -42.14 8.27
N ASP A 40 -21.74 -41.29 8.02
CA ASP A 40 -21.55 -39.92 7.53
C ASP A 40 -20.75 -39.09 8.54
N VAL A 41 -19.42 -39.21 8.47
CA VAL A 41 -18.53 -38.21 9.06
C VAL A 41 -18.58 -37.02 8.12
N VAL A 42 -19.39 -36.02 8.49
CA VAL A 42 -19.35 -34.70 7.87
C VAL A 42 -17.96 -34.12 8.14
N VAL A 43 -17.05 -34.32 7.19
CA VAL A 43 -15.78 -33.60 7.14
C VAL A 43 -16.12 -32.17 6.77
N THR A 44 -16.40 -31.36 7.79
CA THR A 44 -16.36 -29.91 7.63
C THR A 44 -14.94 -29.56 7.23
N GLU A 45 -14.73 -29.15 5.99
CA GLU A 45 -13.50 -28.48 5.58
C GLU A 45 -13.34 -27.21 6.42
N GLN A 46 -12.66 -27.32 7.54
CA GLN A 46 -12.16 -26.17 8.26
C GLN A 46 -11.08 -25.55 7.39
N LYS A 47 -11.50 -24.56 6.59
CA LYS A 47 -10.60 -23.58 5.97
C LYS A 47 -9.57 -23.18 7.04
N PRO A 48 -8.26 -23.25 6.76
CA PRO A 48 -7.24 -22.92 7.75
C PRO A 48 -7.56 -21.56 8.36
N GLN A 49 -7.80 -21.54 9.66
CA GLN A 49 -7.87 -20.29 10.40
C GLN A 49 -6.46 -19.71 10.34
N GLN A 50 -6.24 -18.75 9.44
CA GLN A 50 -5.09 -17.86 9.56
C GLN A 50 -5.17 -17.28 10.96
N GLU A 51 -4.14 -17.56 11.77
CA GLU A 51 -4.03 -16.98 13.10
C GLU A 51 -4.12 -15.48 12.95
N VAL A 52 -5.18 -14.88 13.51
CA VAL A 52 -5.39 -13.45 13.50
C VAL A 52 -4.47 -12.87 14.57
N PHE A 53 -3.17 -12.85 14.27
CA PHE A 53 -2.20 -12.05 15.01
C PHE A 53 -2.72 -10.64 15.05
N SER A 54 -2.98 -10.14 16.26
CA SER A 54 -3.45 -8.78 16.41
C SER A 54 -2.38 -7.84 15.83
N SER A 55 -2.81 -6.86 15.04
CA SER A 55 -1.88 -5.84 14.53
C SER A 55 -1.18 -5.07 15.67
N ASP A 56 -1.69 -5.17 16.91
CA ASP A 56 -1.03 -4.73 18.14
C ASP A 56 0.24 -5.50 18.54
N GLU A 57 0.29 -6.81 18.24
CA GLU A 57 1.40 -7.71 18.61
C GLU A 57 2.52 -7.71 17.55
N ALA A 58 2.22 -7.26 16.33
CA ALA A 58 3.14 -7.33 15.20
C ALA A 58 4.11 -6.13 15.09
N LEU A 59 3.85 -5.02 15.81
CA LEU A 59 4.73 -3.85 15.93
C LEU A 59 5.57 -3.93 17.21
N VAL A 60 6.90 -3.91 17.05
CA VAL A 60 7.86 -4.35 18.08
C VAL A 60 7.70 -3.73 19.48
N ASP A 61 7.92 -4.56 20.51
CA ASP A 61 7.95 -4.21 21.94
C ASP A 61 8.65 -2.88 22.27
N TRP A 62 9.78 -2.56 21.62
CA TRP A 62 10.58 -1.38 21.96
C TRP A 62 9.88 -0.05 21.66
N ILE A 63 8.96 -0.01 20.69
CA ILE A 63 8.14 1.18 20.39
C ILE A 63 6.77 1.15 21.09
N ARG A 64 6.28 -0.02 21.53
CA ARG A 64 4.90 -0.21 22.04
C ARG A 64 4.48 0.80 23.11
N LYS A 65 5.35 1.17 24.05
CA LYS A 65 5.06 2.16 25.11
C LYS A 65 4.83 3.59 24.60
N TYR A 66 5.23 3.89 23.37
CA TYR A 66 5.06 5.18 22.70
C TYR A 66 3.85 5.20 21.74
N ILE A 67 3.22 4.05 21.51
CA ILE A 67 1.97 3.95 20.78
C ILE A 67 0.81 4.26 21.74
N GLU A 68 -0.15 5.02 21.23
CA GLU A 68 -1.42 5.33 21.90
C GLU A 68 -2.54 4.44 21.37
N GLU A 69 -2.62 4.31 20.04
CA GLU A 69 -3.62 3.53 19.32
C GLU A 69 -3.03 2.97 18.02
N ILE A 70 -3.55 1.84 17.56
CA ILE A 70 -3.33 1.31 16.20
C ILE A 70 -4.68 1.13 15.56
N ILE A 71 -4.88 1.74 14.38
CA ILE A 71 -6.10 1.57 13.59
C ILE A 71 -5.79 0.59 12.46
N ASP A 72 -6.34 -0.62 12.59
CA ASP A 72 -6.27 -1.65 11.57
C ASP A 72 -7.26 -1.35 10.45
N VAL A 73 -6.77 -1.34 9.21
CA VAL A 73 -7.55 -1.05 8.00
C VAL A 73 -7.74 -2.31 7.16
N LYS A 74 -8.65 -2.27 6.20
CA LYS A 74 -9.01 -3.46 5.41
C LYS A 74 -7.80 -4.11 4.69
N ARG A 75 -7.63 -5.43 4.90
CA ARG A 75 -6.60 -6.27 4.25
C ARG A 75 -6.98 -6.67 2.82
N ASP A 76 -7.18 -5.71 1.91
CA ASP A 76 -7.53 -5.95 0.50
C ASP A 76 -6.45 -5.56 -0.53
N GLY A 77 -5.22 -5.33 -0.08
CA GLY A 77 -4.09 -4.89 -0.90
C GLY A 77 -4.01 -3.37 -1.14
N ASN A 78 -5.00 -2.61 -0.68
CA ASN A 78 -4.96 -1.14 -0.67
C ASN A 78 -4.60 -0.55 0.71
N CYS A 79 -4.25 -1.40 1.69
CA CYS A 79 -4.07 -1.04 3.10
C CYS A 79 -3.11 0.14 3.32
N GLY A 80 -2.03 0.27 2.55
CA GLY A 80 -1.15 1.44 2.61
C GLY A 80 -1.87 2.76 2.32
N TYR A 81 -2.71 2.79 1.29
CA TYR A 81 -3.49 3.96 0.89
C TYR A 81 -4.70 4.21 1.81
N GLN A 82 -5.29 3.14 2.36
CA GLN A 82 -6.35 3.19 3.38
C GLN A 82 -5.82 3.76 4.70
N ALA A 83 -4.65 3.30 5.16
CA ALA A 83 -3.97 3.81 6.35
C ALA A 83 -3.59 5.29 6.18
N ILE A 84 -3.15 5.73 4.99
CA ILE A 84 -2.92 7.15 4.69
C ILE A 84 -4.23 7.95 4.75
N ALA A 85 -5.34 7.45 4.19
CA ALA A 85 -6.64 8.12 4.26
C ALA A 85 -7.06 8.36 5.72
N VAL A 86 -7.07 7.29 6.53
CA VAL A 86 -7.38 7.36 7.97
C VAL A 86 -6.42 8.28 8.72
N ALA A 87 -5.11 8.18 8.48
CA ALA A 87 -4.11 9.04 9.11
C ALA A 87 -4.25 10.52 8.70
N LEU A 88 -4.85 10.80 7.53
CA LEU A 88 -5.24 12.13 7.06
C LEU A 88 -6.63 12.58 7.56
N GLY A 89 -7.37 11.73 8.28
CA GLY A 89 -8.68 12.05 8.86
C GLY A 89 -9.86 11.84 7.88
N HIS A 90 -9.62 11.07 6.82
CA HIS A 90 -10.61 10.64 5.84
C HIS A 90 -11.16 9.25 6.17
N ASP A 91 -12.26 8.86 5.54
CA ASP A 91 -12.74 7.48 5.59
C ASP A 91 -11.77 6.54 4.83
N GLU A 92 -11.59 5.29 5.29
CA GLU A 92 -10.66 4.37 4.63
C GLU A 92 -11.01 4.13 3.16
N ASN A 93 -12.30 4.24 2.77
CA ASN A 93 -12.75 4.06 1.39
C ASN A 93 -12.30 5.20 0.44
N GLU A 94 -11.81 6.33 0.96
CA GLU A 94 -11.20 7.41 0.17
C GLU A 94 -9.81 7.06 -0.39
N TRP A 95 -9.28 5.86 -0.14
CA TRP A 95 -7.97 5.39 -0.62
C TRP A 95 -7.76 5.56 -2.13
N THR A 96 -8.83 5.50 -2.94
CA THR A 96 -8.76 5.73 -4.40
C THR A 96 -8.32 7.16 -4.73
N ASN A 97 -8.77 8.14 -3.95
CA ASN A 97 -8.41 9.55 -4.10
C ASN A 97 -6.97 9.79 -3.63
N ILE A 98 -6.57 9.23 -2.47
CA ILE A 98 -5.19 9.24 -1.98
C ILE A 98 -4.22 8.74 -3.06
N ARG A 99 -4.52 7.58 -3.64
CA ARG A 99 -3.68 6.96 -4.67
C ARG A 99 -3.61 7.80 -5.96
N LYS A 100 -4.72 8.41 -6.37
CA LYS A 100 -4.78 9.32 -7.52
C LYS A 100 -3.94 10.58 -7.30
N ILE A 101 -3.99 11.15 -6.11
CA ILE A 101 -3.19 12.33 -5.73
C ILE A 101 -1.69 11.98 -5.78
N LEU A 102 -1.29 10.85 -5.20
CA LEU A 102 0.09 10.34 -5.28
C LEU A 102 0.54 10.09 -6.73
N PHE A 103 -0.31 9.51 -7.57
CA PHE A 103 -0.03 9.32 -9.00
C PHE A 103 0.21 10.66 -9.72
N MET A 104 -0.64 11.65 -9.48
CA MET A 104 -0.54 12.97 -10.13
C MET A 104 0.72 13.74 -9.69
N GLU A 105 1.08 13.68 -8.42
CA GLU A 105 2.34 14.26 -7.89
C GLU A 105 3.57 13.58 -8.53
N LEU A 106 3.57 12.25 -8.60
CA LEU A 106 4.66 11.49 -9.22
C LEU A 106 4.82 11.83 -10.71
N GLU A 107 3.72 11.94 -11.46
CA GLU A 107 3.77 12.31 -12.88
C GLU A 107 4.26 13.75 -13.08
N HIS A 108 3.80 14.69 -12.25
CA HIS A 108 4.15 16.10 -12.40
C HIS A 108 5.62 16.38 -12.05
N TYR A 109 6.19 15.63 -11.11
CA TYR A 109 7.57 15.81 -10.64
C TYR A 109 8.46 14.57 -10.84
N PHE A 110 8.21 13.79 -11.90
CA PHE A 110 8.84 12.48 -12.10
C PHE A 110 10.36 12.48 -11.96
N SER A 111 11.07 13.48 -12.51
CA SER A 111 12.53 13.57 -12.41
C SER A 111 13.07 13.82 -10.99
N LEU A 112 12.28 14.41 -10.08
CA LEU A 112 12.66 14.46 -8.66
C LEU A 112 12.60 13.06 -8.07
N TYR A 113 11.48 12.36 -8.28
CA TYR A 113 11.25 11.06 -7.67
C TYR A 113 12.12 9.95 -8.27
N GLU A 114 12.48 10.05 -9.56
CA GLU A 114 13.57 9.28 -10.20
C GLU A 114 14.90 9.48 -9.46
N GLY A 115 15.23 10.72 -9.08
CA GLY A 115 16.40 11.03 -8.26
C GLY A 115 16.33 10.39 -6.87
N THR A 116 15.23 10.57 -6.13
CA THR A 116 15.09 10.04 -4.76
C THR A 116 15.01 8.52 -4.68
N CYS A 117 14.59 7.85 -5.76
CA CYS A 117 14.63 6.39 -5.85
C CYS A 117 16.06 5.86 -6.08
N GLY A 118 16.99 6.69 -6.58
CA GLY A 118 18.29 6.25 -7.09
C GLY A 118 18.23 5.43 -8.39
N ASP A 119 17.04 5.01 -8.81
CA ASP A 119 16.78 4.19 -9.99
C ASP A 119 15.53 4.66 -10.75
N LYS A 120 15.67 4.72 -12.09
CA LYS A 120 14.62 5.07 -13.03
C LYS A 120 13.59 3.95 -13.20
N GLU A 121 14.00 2.68 -13.14
CA GLU A 121 13.05 1.58 -13.27
C GLU A 121 12.16 1.48 -12.03
N LEU A 122 12.72 1.67 -10.83
CA LEU A 122 11.97 1.83 -9.59
C LEU A 122 10.94 2.97 -9.65
N ALA A 123 11.30 4.14 -10.18
CA ALA A 123 10.33 5.24 -10.37
C ALA A 123 9.21 4.91 -11.38
N LYS A 124 9.49 4.11 -12.42
CA LYS A 124 8.43 3.55 -13.30
C LYS A 124 7.58 2.51 -12.58
N GLU A 125 8.17 1.72 -11.68
CA GLU A 125 7.43 0.77 -10.85
C GLU A 125 6.46 1.48 -9.90
N LEU A 126 6.86 2.60 -9.29
CA LEU A 126 5.97 3.47 -8.51
C LEU A 126 4.79 3.96 -9.35
N ARG A 127 5.03 4.44 -10.58
CA ARG A 127 3.99 4.83 -11.54
C ARG A 127 3.02 3.68 -11.83
N HIS A 128 3.54 2.47 -12.06
CA HIS A 128 2.74 1.27 -12.31
C HIS A 128 1.88 0.89 -11.09
N LYS A 129 2.47 0.88 -9.88
CA LYS A 129 1.78 0.59 -8.62
C LYS A 129 0.65 1.59 -8.35
N LEU A 130 0.90 2.88 -8.56
CA LEU A 130 -0.07 3.94 -8.29
C LEU A 130 -1.22 3.96 -9.30
N ASN A 131 -1.00 3.58 -10.56
CA ASN A 131 -2.05 3.54 -11.58
C ASN A 131 -2.96 2.29 -11.49
N PHE A 132 -3.68 2.14 -10.37
CA PHE A 132 -4.62 1.04 -10.15
C PHE A 132 -5.73 1.40 -9.15
N TYR A 133 -6.99 1.28 -9.56
CA TYR A 133 -8.14 1.82 -8.79
C TYR A 133 -9.25 0.77 -8.56
N ARG A 134 -8.88 -0.46 -8.19
CA ARG A 134 -9.84 -1.55 -7.90
C ARG A 134 -9.52 -2.22 -6.55
N SER A 135 -10.48 -2.95 -5.99
CA SER A 135 -10.30 -3.80 -4.81
C SER A 135 -10.81 -5.22 -5.13
N PRO A 136 -10.11 -6.28 -4.70
CA PRO A 136 -8.78 -6.26 -4.08
C PRO A 136 -7.67 -5.84 -5.07
N ALA A 137 -6.55 -5.37 -4.54
CA ALA A 137 -5.36 -5.05 -5.33
C ALA A 137 -4.34 -6.21 -5.31
N PRO A 138 -3.85 -6.67 -6.49
CA PRO A 138 -2.81 -7.68 -6.58
C PRO A 138 -1.44 -7.14 -6.11
N LYS A 139 -0.51 -8.05 -5.77
CA LYS A 139 0.79 -7.70 -5.16
C LYS A 139 1.66 -6.76 -5.99
N ASP A 140 1.58 -6.81 -7.32
CA ASP A 140 2.27 -5.87 -8.21
C ASP A 140 1.79 -4.41 -8.03
N ARG A 141 0.64 -4.22 -7.37
CA ARG A 141 -0.02 -2.94 -7.06
C ARG A 141 -0.07 -2.62 -5.57
N TRP A 142 0.72 -3.28 -4.72
CA TRP A 142 0.79 -2.84 -3.32
C TRP A 142 1.64 -1.58 -3.17
N MET A 143 1.39 -0.80 -2.11
CA MET A 143 2.25 0.32 -1.73
C MET A 143 3.63 -0.21 -1.34
N ILE A 144 4.71 0.47 -1.76
CA ILE A 144 6.08 0.12 -1.33
C ILE A 144 6.68 1.25 -0.49
N MET A 145 7.32 0.84 0.59
CA MET A 145 8.07 1.67 1.52
C MET A 145 9.45 1.03 1.67
N PRO A 146 10.54 1.83 1.67
CA PRO A 146 10.58 3.27 1.91
C PRO A 146 10.24 4.18 0.71
N GLU A 147 10.12 3.66 -0.50
CA GLU A 147 10.21 4.42 -1.76
C GLU A 147 9.10 5.48 -1.93
N MET A 148 7.87 5.19 -1.50
CA MET A 148 6.77 6.17 -1.56
C MET A 148 6.82 7.22 -0.44
N GLY A 149 7.72 7.11 0.54
CA GLY A 149 7.72 7.94 1.75
C GLY A 149 7.83 9.45 1.47
N HIS A 150 8.78 9.86 0.61
CA HIS A 150 8.94 11.27 0.22
C HIS A 150 7.80 11.78 -0.67
N LEU A 151 7.20 10.92 -1.49
CA LEU A 151 6.04 11.24 -2.33
C LEU A 151 4.82 11.56 -1.47
N ILE A 152 4.54 10.70 -0.47
CA ILE A 152 3.47 10.89 0.51
C ILE A 152 3.71 12.16 1.34
N ALA A 153 4.91 12.33 1.89
CA ALA A 153 5.25 13.51 2.68
C ALA A 153 5.06 14.81 1.89
N SER A 154 5.56 14.85 0.64
CA SER A 154 5.51 16.03 -0.20
C SER A 154 4.09 16.42 -0.58
N VAL A 155 3.29 15.51 -1.15
CA VAL A 155 1.96 15.90 -1.68
C VAL A 155 0.97 16.30 -0.60
N PHE A 156 1.06 15.69 0.59
CA PHE A 156 0.18 16.00 1.72
C PHE A 156 0.77 17.04 2.68
N GLN A 157 2.01 17.49 2.47
CA GLN A 157 2.72 18.46 3.32
C GLN A 157 2.78 18.02 4.80
N VAL A 158 3.05 16.73 5.01
CA VAL A 158 3.09 16.08 6.33
C VAL A 158 4.45 15.48 6.62
N VAL A 159 4.75 15.27 7.90
CA VAL A 159 5.83 14.38 8.33
C VAL A 159 5.29 12.95 8.32
N VAL A 160 5.94 12.05 7.58
CA VAL A 160 5.57 10.62 7.55
C VAL A 160 6.57 9.84 8.39
N VAL A 161 6.09 9.19 9.44
CA VAL A 161 6.87 8.21 10.22
C VAL A 161 6.52 6.81 9.72
N PHE A 162 7.53 6.07 9.27
CA PHE A 162 7.42 4.68 8.87
C PHE A 162 8.02 3.77 9.94
N LEU A 163 7.24 2.80 10.40
CA LEU A 163 7.62 1.83 11.42
C LEU A 163 7.46 0.42 10.86
N SER A 164 8.50 -0.40 10.93
CA SER A 164 8.42 -1.83 10.61
C SER A 164 9.51 -2.60 11.35
N ASN A 165 9.39 -3.92 11.36
CA ASN A 165 10.35 -4.81 12.03
C ASN A 165 11.69 -4.95 11.26
N HIS A 166 11.81 -4.32 10.09
CA HIS A 166 13.00 -4.38 9.22
C HIS A 166 13.64 -3.01 8.98
N GLN A 167 12.83 -1.96 8.82
CA GLN A 167 13.31 -0.60 8.59
C GLN A 167 12.36 0.43 9.21
N CYS A 168 12.92 1.48 9.80
CA CYS A 168 12.17 2.60 10.36
C CYS A 168 12.78 3.92 9.90
N LEU A 169 11.97 4.80 9.31
CA LEU A 169 12.41 6.07 8.69
C LEU A 169 11.37 7.18 8.88
N THR A 170 11.84 8.42 8.92
CA THR A 170 11.00 9.62 8.84
C THR A 170 11.19 10.28 7.46
N PHE A 171 10.09 10.61 6.79
CA PHE A 171 10.10 11.33 5.52
C PHE A 171 9.50 12.72 5.69
N LEU A 172 10.17 13.70 5.08
CA LEU A 172 9.79 15.10 5.09
C LEU A 172 9.45 15.56 3.66
N PRO A 173 8.64 16.61 3.51
CA PRO A 173 8.35 17.20 2.21
C PRO A 173 9.62 17.68 1.51
N LEU A 174 9.76 17.35 0.22
CA LEU A 174 10.85 17.83 -0.64
C LEU A 174 10.47 19.14 -1.36
N ARG A 175 9.16 19.40 -1.48
CA ARG A 175 8.55 20.29 -2.47
C ARG A 175 7.83 21.53 -1.91
N TYR A 176 7.80 21.70 -0.59
CA TYR A 176 7.04 22.75 0.09
C TYR A 176 7.81 23.34 1.27
N PRO A 177 7.61 24.62 1.62
CA PRO A 177 8.23 25.22 2.80
C PRO A 177 7.69 24.65 4.10
N PRO A 178 8.48 24.70 5.20
CA PRO A 178 8.02 24.27 6.51
C PRO A 178 6.80 25.05 6.98
N LEU A 179 5.74 24.31 7.35
CA LEU A 179 4.61 24.90 8.05
C LEU A 179 5.02 25.31 9.48
N PRO A 180 4.31 26.27 10.12
CA PRO A 180 4.41 26.52 11.55
C PRO A 180 4.19 25.22 12.34
N LEU A 181 4.87 25.06 13.47
CA LEU A 181 4.95 23.77 14.18
C LEU A 181 3.58 23.27 14.66
N GLU A 182 2.73 24.19 15.09
CA GLU A 182 1.33 23.98 15.47
C GLU A 182 0.44 23.50 14.31
N SER A 183 0.87 23.74 13.07
CA SER A 183 0.19 23.31 11.83
C SER A 183 0.86 22.10 11.17
N ARG A 184 2.05 21.67 11.62
CA ARG A 184 2.74 20.49 11.08
C ARG A 184 2.06 19.22 11.56
N ARG A 185 1.40 18.53 10.63
CA ARG A 185 0.86 17.18 10.88
C ARG A 185 1.95 16.13 10.77
N LEU A 186 1.97 15.21 11.73
CA LEU A 186 2.71 13.96 11.66
C LEU A 186 1.72 12.81 11.48
N ILE A 187 1.97 11.94 10.51
CA ILE A 187 1.26 10.66 10.35
C ILE A 187 2.25 9.53 10.54
N ALA A 188 1.83 8.44 11.20
CA ALA A 188 2.65 7.25 11.34
C ALA A 188 1.97 6.04 10.69
N LEU A 189 2.75 5.29 9.91
CA LEU A 189 2.35 4.09 9.20
C LEU A 189 3.17 2.91 9.72
N GLY A 190 2.49 1.90 10.26
CA GLY A 190 3.10 0.65 10.65
C GLY A 190 3.00 -0.37 9.52
N HIS A 191 4.08 -1.06 9.17
CA HIS A 191 4.07 -2.21 8.27
C HIS A 191 4.34 -3.49 9.05
N VAL A 192 3.34 -4.38 9.04
CA VAL A 192 3.24 -5.57 9.89
C VAL A 192 3.08 -6.82 9.04
N ASN A 193 3.56 -7.95 9.55
CA ASN A 193 3.49 -9.29 8.92
C ASN A 193 4.09 -9.40 7.49
N GLY A 194 4.77 -8.36 7.01
CA GLY A 194 5.38 -8.29 5.68
C GLY A 194 4.39 -8.04 4.53
N ASP A 195 3.10 -7.84 4.82
CA ASP A 195 2.06 -7.70 3.80
C ASP A 195 0.98 -6.64 4.10
N HIS A 196 1.01 -6.00 5.27
CA HIS A 196 -0.09 -5.14 5.70
C HIS A 196 0.37 -3.83 6.34
N PHE A 197 -0.41 -2.78 6.10
CA PHE A 197 -0.20 -1.45 6.66
C PHE A 197 -1.33 -1.08 7.61
N VAL A 198 -0.96 -0.46 8.73
CA VAL A 198 -1.88 0.09 9.74
C VAL A 198 -1.55 1.55 10.00
N MET A 199 -2.55 2.33 10.42
CA MET A 199 -2.31 3.67 10.95
C MET A 199 -1.90 3.55 12.42
N VAL A 200 -0.88 4.31 12.83
CA VAL A 200 -0.39 4.33 14.22
C VAL A 200 -0.58 5.72 14.81
N HIS A 201 -1.26 5.83 15.95
CA HIS A 201 -1.26 7.03 16.76
C HIS A 201 -0.07 6.98 17.72
N LEU A 202 0.93 7.84 17.51
CA LEU A 202 2.06 8.00 18.43
C LEU A 202 1.71 9.01 19.51
N ARG A 203 2.02 8.69 20.77
CA ARG A 203 1.84 9.59 21.92
C ARG A 203 2.58 10.90 21.69
N LEU A 204 2.08 11.99 22.29
CA LEU A 204 2.78 13.28 22.29
C LEU A 204 4.23 13.12 22.78
N ASN A 205 5.16 13.74 22.07
CA ASN A 205 6.61 13.67 22.30
C ASN A 205 7.26 12.28 22.15
N SER A 206 6.60 11.33 21.47
CA SER A 206 7.25 10.06 21.10
C SER A 206 8.56 10.27 20.31
N PRO A 207 9.55 9.38 20.50
CA PRO A 207 10.71 9.29 19.63
C PRO A 207 10.27 8.91 18.22
N ILE A 208 11.00 9.38 17.21
CA ILE A 208 10.70 9.10 15.80
C ILE A 208 11.96 8.63 15.08
N PRO A 209 11.84 7.79 14.03
CA PRO A 209 13.00 7.29 13.32
C PRO A 209 13.83 8.40 12.67
N PRO A 210 15.11 8.17 12.34
CA PRO A 210 15.92 9.12 11.60
C PRO A 210 15.27 9.56 10.29
N ILE A 211 15.53 10.82 9.91
CA ILE A 211 15.10 11.36 8.62
C ILE A 211 15.85 10.62 7.50
N ALA A 212 15.11 10.14 6.50
CA ALA A 212 15.64 9.49 5.31
C ALA A 212 16.69 10.38 4.62
N ARG A 213 17.87 9.84 4.32
CA ARG A 213 19.04 10.55 3.80
C ARG A 213 18.75 11.22 2.46
N ASN A 214 17.90 10.60 1.64
CA ASN A 214 17.46 11.18 0.36
C ASN A 214 16.75 12.53 0.53
N TRP A 215 16.19 12.86 1.70
CA TRP A 215 15.72 14.22 1.97
C TRP A 215 16.85 15.24 1.84
N TYR A 216 17.95 15.03 2.57
CA TYR A 216 19.10 15.95 2.58
C TYR A 216 19.78 16.09 1.21
N ILE A 217 19.61 15.12 0.30
CA ILE A 217 20.18 15.12 -1.05
C ILE A 217 19.26 15.82 -2.07
N HIS A 218 17.94 15.62 -1.96
CA HIS A 218 16.97 15.95 -3.02
C HIS A 218 15.93 17.02 -2.67
N HIS A 219 15.85 17.50 -1.42
CA HIS A 219 14.98 18.63 -1.10
C HIS A 219 15.41 19.89 -1.85
N TYR A 220 14.45 20.72 -2.20
CA TYR A 220 14.73 22.06 -2.71
C TYR A 220 14.95 23.02 -1.53
N SER A 221 15.73 24.09 -1.72
CA SER A 221 16.05 25.06 -0.66
C SER A 221 14.86 25.79 -0.04
N PHE A 222 13.68 25.81 -0.68
CA PHE A 222 12.48 26.34 -0.03
C PHE A 222 11.97 25.42 1.10
N ALA A 223 12.38 24.15 1.13
CA ALA A 223 12.00 23.15 2.14
C ALA A 223 12.96 23.11 3.35
N ASP A 224 14.00 23.95 3.35
CA ASP A 224 14.91 24.14 4.48
C ASP A 224 14.13 24.39 5.77
N GLY A 225 14.47 23.70 6.85
CA GLY A 225 13.82 23.85 8.16
C GLY A 225 12.63 22.91 8.44
N TRP A 226 12.30 21.98 7.54
CA TRP A 226 11.40 20.87 7.89
C TRP A 226 12.00 19.94 8.95
N ASP A 227 13.28 19.63 8.87
CA ASP A 227 14.03 18.77 9.81
C ASP A 227 14.18 19.36 11.22
N THR A 228 14.13 20.69 11.31
CA THR A 228 14.24 21.45 12.54
C THR A 228 13.14 21.00 13.51
N GLN A 229 13.54 20.76 14.77
CA GLN A 229 12.78 20.19 15.91
C GLN A 229 12.80 18.65 16.09
N TYR A 230 13.36 17.86 15.16
CA TYR A 230 13.31 16.39 15.31
C TYR A 230 14.53 15.73 15.97
N SER A 231 15.68 16.41 16.06
CA SER A 231 16.96 15.83 16.50
C SER A 231 16.89 15.07 17.83
N LYS A 232 16.24 15.64 18.86
CA LYS A 232 16.09 14.99 20.17
C LYS A 232 15.23 13.71 20.09
N LYS A 233 14.13 13.73 19.34
CA LYS A 233 13.26 12.57 19.14
C LYS A 233 13.97 11.45 18.37
N ILE A 234 14.85 11.82 17.45
CA ILE A 234 15.69 10.89 16.67
C ILE A 234 16.79 10.29 17.55
N GLU A 235 17.40 11.07 18.44
CA GLU A 235 18.36 10.57 19.44
C GLU A 235 17.70 9.58 20.41
N GLU A 236 16.53 9.94 20.96
CA GLU A 236 15.74 9.04 21.81
C GLU A 236 15.33 7.76 21.08
N PHE A 237 15.00 7.82 19.78
CA PHE A 237 14.71 6.65 18.94
C PHE A 237 15.92 5.72 18.79
N LYS A 238 17.11 6.28 18.47
CA LYS A 238 18.35 5.51 18.34
C LYS A 238 18.74 4.78 19.62
N ASN A 239 18.32 5.28 20.79
CA ASN A 239 18.57 4.66 22.09
C ASN A 239 17.59 3.51 22.44
N ILE A 240 16.50 3.33 21.69
CA ILE A 240 15.48 2.28 21.96
C ILE A 240 15.33 1.27 20.82
N VAL A 241 15.69 1.62 19.59
CA VAL A 241 15.45 0.79 18.41
C VAL A 241 16.19 -0.56 18.50
N GLY A 242 15.53 -1.64 18.06
CA GLY A 242 16.16 -2.95 17.96
C GLY A 242 17.36 -2.93 17.01
N LYS A 243 18.44 -3.63 17.38
CA LYS A 243 19.73 -3.60 16.64
C LYS A 243 19.62 -4.07 15.19
N ASP A 244 18.66 -4.94 14.91
CA ASP A 244 18.45 -5.56 13.59
C ASP A 244 17.49 -4.74 12.69
N VAL A 245 17.04 -3.56 13.14
CA VAL A 245 16.16 -2.66 12.39
C VAL A 245 16.99 -1.60 11.68
N ALA A 246 16.91 -1.54 10.35
CA ALA A 246 17.59 -0.52 9.56
C ALA A 246 16.99 0.88 9.81
N THR A 247 17.86 1.89 9.90
CA THR A 247 17.46 3.30 10.10
C THR A 247 18.09 4.24 9.06
N THR A 248 18.39 3.70 7.87
CA THR A 248 18.87 4.39 6.67
C THR A 248 18.10 3.86 5.46
N ASP A 249 17.85 4.72 4.49
CA ASP A 249 17.27 4.47 3.17
C ASP A 249 18.33 4.16 2.11
N ILE A 250 19.61 4.45 2.39
CA ILE A 250 20.74 4.08 1.53
C ILE A 250 21.50 2.93 2.19
N ILE A 251 21.61 1.81 1.48
CA ILE A 251 22.62 0.79 1.74
C ILE A 251 23.94 1.34 1.18
N GLU A 252 24.85 1.74 2.05
CA GLU A 252 26.23 1.96 1.62
C GLU A 252 26.83 0.58 1.31
N LEU A 253 27.02 0.31 0.02
CA LEU A 253 27.74 -0.87 -0.47
C LEU A 253 29.23 -0.57 -0.33
N ASP A 254 29.80 -1.01 0.79
CA ASP A 254 31.25 -1.09 1.03
C ASP A 254 31.96 -2.01 0.01
#